data_AF-A0A914V1B5-F1
#
_entry.id   AF-A0A914V1B5-F1
#
_cell.length_a   1.000
_cell.length_b   1.000
_cell.length_c   1.000
_cell.angle_alpha   90.00
_cell.angle_beta   90.00
_cell.angle_gamma   90.00
#
_symmetry.space_group_name_H-M   'P 1'
#
loop_
_entity.id
_entity.type
_entity.pdbx_description
1 polymer ?
#
loop_
_entity_poly.entity_id
_entity_poly.type
_entity_poly.pdbx_seq_one_letter_code
_entity_poly.pdbx_strand_id
1 'polypeptide(L)'
;QLRYGEDGLDGTWVESQSMPTMKPTNALFERKFKLDLGDERTLRRLYTEDVVRQLLGSAEALKEVENEWATLEEDRRLLRKIFPRGDAKVVLPCNLHRMIWNAQKIFHVDIRKPSELSPLRVIEGVREMSKKLIIVPGEDRVSKQAQYNATLLMNILLRSMLCSRQMAESHKLNEEAFEWLLGEIETRFQQAQVQPGEMVGALAAQSLGEPATQMTLNTFHYAGVSAKNVTLGVPRLKEIINVSKNPRTPSLTVYLRGAAAKDAEKAKDVLCKLEHTTLRKVTVNTAIYYDPDPKNTVIAEDQEWVNIFYEMPDFDPSRASPWLLRVELDRKRMTDKKLTMEAIADKIHQGFGEDLNVIYTDDNADTLVFRIRITNQDGDKGSEV
;
A
#
# COMPACT_ATOMS: atom_id res chain seq x y z
N GLN A 1 11.97 -10.60 18.64
CA GLN A 1 11.67 -11.66 17.67
C GLN A 1 11.54 -12.99 18.42
N LEU A 2 10.48 -13.78 18.18
CA LEU A 2 10.27 -15.07 18.88
C LEU A 2 10.91 -16.26 18.17
N ARG A 3 11.08 -16.18 16.84
CA ARG A 3 11.75 -17.16 15.98
C ARG A 3 12.58 -16.44 14.93
N TYR A 4 13.75 -16.96 14.59
CA TYR A 4 14.58 -16.44 13.48
C TYR A 4 13.73 -16.26 12.22
N GLY A 5 13.90 -15.18 11.45
CA GLY A 5 13.06 -14.91 10.27
C GLY A 5 11.54 -14.77 10.50
N GLU A 6 11.04 -14.88 11.74
CA GLU A 6 9.61 -15.10 12.09
C GLU A 6 9.03 -16.46 11.66
N ASP A 7 9.81 -17.28 10.97
CA ASP A 7 9.46 -18.62 10.49
C ASP A 7 10.37 -19.73 11.05
N GLY A 8 11.53 -19.39 11.62
CA GLY A 8 12.51 -20.34 12.15
C GLY A 8 13.36 -21.03 11.09
N LEU A 9 13.40 -20.49 9.87
CA LEU A 9 14.04 -21.12 8.71
C LEU A 9 15.28 -20.35 8.27
N ASP A 10 16.26 -21.06 7.73
CA ASP A 10 17.48 -20.49 7.17
C ASP A 10 17.22 -19.88 5.78
N GLY A 11 17.63 -18.63 5.61
CA GLY A 11 17.49 -17.87 4.37
C GLY A 11 18.29 -18.43 3.18
N THR A 12 19.24 -19.34 3.40
CA THR A 12 19.99 -20.00 2.32
C THR A 12 19.21 -21.12 1.62
N TRP A 13 18.19 -21.67 2.29
CA TRP A 13 17.39 -22.81 1.80
C TRP A 13 16.02 -22.41 1.23
N VAL A 14 15.69 -21.11 1.26
CA VAL A 14 14.41 -20.60 0.76
C VAL A 14 14.51 -20.19 -0.71
N GLU A 15 13.43 -20.43 -1.45
CA GLU A 15 13.34 -20.08 -2.87
C GLU A 15 12.06 -19.28 -3.14
N SER A 16 12.09 -18.46 -4.19
CA SER A 16 10.89 -17.76 -4.66
C SER A 16 9.93 -18.74 -5.34
N GLN A 17 8.73 -18.86 -4.79
CA GLN A 17 7.65 -19.72 -5.28
C GLN A 17 6.38 -18.90 -5.52
N SER A 18 5.42 -19.44 -6.26
CA SER A 18 4.14 -18.77 -6.49
C SER A 18 2.98 -19.55 -5.90
N MET A 19 2.11 -18.84 -5.17
CA MET A 19 0.88 -19.39 -4.60
C MET A 19 -0.20 -19.60 -5.69
N PRO A 20 -0.59 -20.85 -6.00
CA PRO A 20 -1.54 -21.14 -7.08
C PRO A 20 -2.95 -20.58 -6.85
N THR A 21 -3.36 -20.44 -5.60
CA THR A 21 -4.73 -20.10 -5.19
C THR A 21 -5.01 -18.59 -5.14
N MET A 22 -3.96 -17.76 -5.19
CA MET A 22 -4.06 -16.31 -5.00
C MET A 22 -4.80 -15.61 -6.16
N LYS A 23 -4.27 -15.76 -7.39
CA LYS A 23 -4.67 -15.02 -8.59
C LYS A 23 -5.97 -15.47 -9.27
N PRO A 24 -6.33 -16.77 -9.33
CA PRO A 24 -7.50 -17.20 -10.09
C PRO A 24 -8.80 -16.50 -9.67
N THR A 25 -9.75 -16.37 -10.61
CA THR A 25 -11.14 -15.98 -10.30
C THR A 25 -11.84 -17.09 -9.51
N ASN A 26 -13.00 -16.82 -8.91
CA ASN A 26 -13.72 -17.84 -8.13
C ASN A 26 -14.11 -19.05 -8.98
N ALA A 27 -14.62 -18.84 -10.20
CA ALA A 27 -14.97 -19.92 -11.11
C ALA A 27 -13.73 -20.74 -11.56
N LEU A 28 -12.61 -20.09 -11.85
CA LEU A 28 -11.37 -20.80 -12.23
C LEU A 28 -10.77 -21.57 -11.05
N PHE A 29 -10.91 -21.04 -9.83
CA PHE A 29 -10.48 -21.73 -8.61
C PHE A 29 -11.31 -22.99 -8.37
N GLU A 30 -12.63 -22.89 -8.44
CA GLU A 30 -13.52 -24.05 -8.29
C GLU A 30 -13.20 -25.14 -9.33
N ARG A 31 -13.08 -24.77 -10.61
CA ARG A 31 -12.75 -25.72 -11.68
C ARG A 31 -11.41 -26.44 -11.49
N LYS A 32 -10.41 -25.76 -10.91
CA LYS A 32 -9.03 -26.29 -10.77
C LYS A 32 -8.81 -27.08 -9.49
N PHE A 33 -9.51 -26.75 -8.41
CA PHE A 33 -9.19 -27.28 -7.08
C PHE A 33 -10.32 -28.11 -6.47
N LYS A 34 -11.58 -27.91 -6.89
CA LYS A 34 -12.71 -28.73 -6.42
C LYS A 34 -12.70 -30.09 -7.12
N LEU A 35 -12.76 -31.15 -6.33
CA LEU A 35 -13.02 -32.50 -6.79
C LEU A 35 -14.49 -32.81 -6.53
N ASP A 36 -15.27 -33.03 -7.58
CA ASP A 36 -16.67 -33.42 -7.46
C ASP A 36 -16.78 -34.94 -7.64
N LEU A 37 -17.21 -35.64 -6.59
CA LEU A 37 -17.40 -37.09 -6.66
C LEU A 37 -18.73 -37.48 -7.33
N GLY A 38 -19.63 -36.53 -7.57
CA GLY A 38 -20.92 -36.77 -8.23
C GLY A 38 -20.82 -36.86 -9.76
N ASP A 39 -19.80 -36.26 -10.37
CA ASP A 39 -19.60 -36.31 -11.82
C ASP A 39 -18.74 -37.53 -12.23
N GLU A 40 -19.42 -38.66 -12.39
CA GLU A 40 -18.81 -39.94 -12.78
C GLU A 40 -17.98 -39.85 -14.07
N ARG A 41 -18.35 -38.97 -15.02
CA ARG A 41 -17.62 -38.81 -16.28
C ARG A 41 -16.24 -38.20 -16.05
N THR A 42 -16.14 -37.22 -15.15
CA THR A 42 -14.84 -36.63 -14.78
C THR A 42 -13.99 -37.59 -13.97
N LEU A 43 -14.58 -38.33 -13.03
CA LEU A 43 -13.86 -39.32 -12.23
C LEU A 43 -13.23 -40.42 -13.08
N ARG A 44 -13.98 -41.01 -14.01
CA ARG A 44 -13.47 -42.05 -14.94
C ARG A 44 -12.36 -41.54 -15.87
N ARG A 45 -12.25 -40.22 -16.07
CA ARG A 45 -11.15 -39.60 -16.84
C ARG A 45 -9.90 -39.41 -15.98
N LEU A 46 -10.06 -39.21 -14.68
CA LEU A 46 -8.99 -38.84 -13.76
C LEU A 46 -8.38 -40.06 -13.07
N TYR A 47 -9.19 -41.04 -12.69
CA TYR A 47 -8.78 -42.19 -11.90
C TYR A 47 -9.03 -43.51 -12.64
N THR A 48 -8.33 -44.56 -12.20
CA THR A 48 -8.58 -45.94 -12.67
C THR A 48 -9.93 -46.47 -12.18
N GLU A 49 -10.50 -47.47 -12.87
CA GLU A 49 -11.83 -48.00 -12.52
C GLU A 49 -11.90 -48.53 -11.08
N ASP A 50 -10.82 -49.12 -10.57
CA ASP A 50 -10.76 -49.66 -9.21
C ASP A 50 -10.92 -48.56 -8.16
N VAL A 51 -10.23 -47.43 -8.34
CA VAL A 51 -10.35 -46.25 -7.47
C VAL A 51 -11.73 -45.62 -7.60
N VAL A 52 -12.28 -45.52 -8.81
CA VAL A 52 -13.63 -44.99 -9.04
C VAL A 52 -14.69 -45.83 -8.31
N ARG A 53 -14.57 -47.17 -8.32
CA ARG A 53 -15.49 -48.05 -7.57
C ARG A 53 -15.41 -47.86 -6.06
N GLN A 54 -14.22 -47.57 -5.53
CA GLN A 54 -14.06 -47.28 -4.10
C GLN A 54 -14.65 -45.91 -3.70
N LEU A 55 -14.60 -44.93 -4.60
CA LEU A 55 -15.10 -43.58 -4.36
C LEU A 55 -16.62 -43.49 -4.55
N LEU A 56 -17.17 -44.20 -5.55
CA LEU A 56 -18.61 -44.20 -5.83
C LEU A 56 -19.37 -44.94 -4.73
N GLY A 57 -20.14 -44.18 -3.94
CA GLY A 57 -20.97 -44.72 -2.85
C GLY A 57 -20.32 -44.66 -1.46
N SER A 58 -19.07 -44.21 -1.36
CA SER A 58 -18.44 -43.94 -0.06
C SER A 58 -18.83 -42.57 0.47
N ALA A 59 -19.69 -42.54 1.50
CA ALA A 59 -20.07 -41.31 2.20
C ALA A 59 -18.87 -40.66 2.92
N GLU A 60 -17.92 -41.47 3.39
CA GLU A 60 -16.70 -41.00 4.03
C GLU A 60 -15.80 -40.27 3.03
N ALA A 61 -15.65 -40.80 1.82
CA ALA A 61 -14.82 -40.17 0.80
C ALA A 61 -15.37 -38.79 0.38
N LEU A 62 -16.69 -38.68 0.25
CA LEU A 62 -17.36 -37.41 -0.04
C LEU A 62 -17.12 -36.39 1.06
N LYS A 63 -17.24 -36.80 2.33
CA LYS A 63 -17.00 -35.93 3.48
C LYS A 63 -15.56 -35.41 3.52
N GLU A 64 -14.55 -36.26 3.32
CA GLU A 64 -13.15 -35.82 3.38
C GLU A 64 -12.78 -34.88 2.22
N VAL A 65 -13.28 -35.12 1.02
CA VAL A 65 -13.07 -34.23 -0.14
C VAL A 65 -13.76 -32.88 0.04
N GLU A 66 -14.98 -32.85 0.60
CA GLU A 66 -15.67 -31.61 0.95
C GLU A 66 -14.92 -30.81 2.03
N ASN A 67 -14.36 -31.50 3.05
CA ASN A 67 -13.54 -30.87 4.08
C ASN A 67 -12.25 -30.28 3.52
N GLU A 68 -11.59 -30.98 2.59
CA GLU A 68 -10.42 -30.46 1.86
C GLU A 68 -10.77 -29.18 1.11
N TRP A 69 -11.88 -29.20 0.36
CA TRP A 69 -12.37 -28.03 -0.38
C TRP A 69 -12.67 -26.84 0.53
N ALA A 70 -13.38 -27.05 1.64
CA ALA A 70 -13.69 -26.01 2.61
C ALA A 70 -12.42 -25.37 3.19
N THR A 71 -11.41 -26.20 3.51
CA THR A 71 -10.10 -25.73 4.00
C THR A 71 -9.38 -24.88 2.96
N LEU A 72 -9.36 -25.31 1.70
CA LEU A 72 -8.73 -24.55 0.60
C LEU A 72 -9.43 -23.21 0.35
N GLU A 73 -10.75 -23.15 0.53
CA GLU A 73 -11.50 -21.90 0.41
C GLU A 73 -11.16 -20.93 1.56
N GLU A 74 -11.08 -21.42 2.79
CA GLU A 74 -10.67 -20.63 3.95
C GLU A 74 -9.23 -20.12 3.81
N ASP A 75 -8.30 -21.00 3.45
CA ASP A 75 -6.90 -20.66 3.18
C ASP A 75 -6.79 -19.55 2.14
N ARG A 76 -7.60 -19.61 1.07
CA ARG A 76 -7.62 -18.57 0.03
C ARG A 76 -8.15 -17.24 0.54
N ARG A 77 -9.18 -17.25 1.41
CA ARG A 77 -9.70 -16.02 2.05
C ARG A 77 -8.64 -15.41 2.97
N LEU A 78 -7.96 -16.23 3.77
CA LEU A 78 -6.86 -15.80 4.64
C LEU A 78 -5.69 -15.23 3.82
N LEU A 79 -5.29 -15.92 2.76
CA LEU A 79 -4.19 -15.52 1.90
C LEU A 79 -4.42 -14.13 1.26
N ARG A 80 -5.65 -13.84 0.81
CA ARG A 80 -6.04 -12.53 0.28
C ARG A 80 -6.08 -11.43 1.33
N LYS A 81 -6.34 -11.79 2.60
CA LYS A 81 -6.25 -10.86 3.73
C LYS A 81 -4.79 -10.56 4.10
N ILE A 82 -3.91 -11.57 4.05
CA ILE A 82 -2.47 -11.42 4.32
C ILE A 82 -1.79 -10.60 3.21
N PHE A 83 -2.11 -10.88 1.94
CA PHE A 83 -1.53 -10.18 0.78
C PHE A 83 -2.58 -9.36 0.01
N PRO A 84 -2.98 -8.18 0.52
CA PRO A 84 -4.06 -7.37 -0.08
C PRO A 84 -3.71 -6.81 -1.46
N ARG A 85 -2.42 -6.71 -1.80
CA ARG A 85 -1.94 -6.26 -3.11
C ARG A 85 -2.03 -7.34 -4.19
N GLY A 86 -2.31 -8.59 -3.82
CA GLY A 86 -2.42 -9.71 -4.76
C GLY A 86 -1.09 -10.20 -5.33
N ASP A 87 0.03 -9.92 -4.67
CA ASP A 87 1.29 -10.56 -5.04
C ASP A 87 1.25 -12.05 -4.68
N ALA A 88 1.43 -12.89 -5.69
CA ALA A 88 1.41 -14.34 -5.51
C ALA A 88 2.81 -14.91 -5.27
N LYS A 89 3.87 -14.11 -5.41
CA LYS A 89 5.23 -14.56 -5.14
C LYS A 89 5.46 -14.56 -3.64
N VAL A 90 5.93 -15.69 -3.13
CA VAL A 90 6.28 -15.93 -1.74
C VAL A 90 7.65 -16.57 -1.69
N VAL A 91 8.39 -16.34 -0.62
CA VAL A 91 9.69 -16.97 -0.39
C VAL A 91 9.49 -18.05 0.65
N LEU A 92 9.65 -19.30 0.26
CA LEU A 92 9.40 -20.47 1.12
C LEU A 92 10.44 -21.56 0.82
N PRO A 93 10.79 -22.39 1.83
CA PRO A 93 11.67 -23.54 1.63
C PRO A 93 10.97 -24.58 0.74
N CYS A 94 11.74 -25.55 0.25
CA CYS A 94 11.23 -26.70 -0.52
C CYS A 94 10.45 -26.28 -1.77
N ASN A 95 11.13 -26.17 -2.90
CA ASN A 95 10.49 -25.85 -4.18
C ASN A 95 9.60 -27.01 -4.65
N LEU A 96 8.31 -26.97 -4.29
CA LEU A 96 7.38 -28.08 -4.51
C LEU A 96 7.21 -28.39 -5.99
N HIS A 97 7.22 -27.38 -6.87
CA HIS A 97 7.16 -27.61 -8.31
C HIS A 97 8.32 -28.47 -8.81
N ARG A 98 9.55 -28.15 -8.39
CA ARG A 98 10.74 -28.91 -8.78
C ARG A 98 10.73 -30.31 -8.17
N MET A 99 10.30 -30.44 -6.92
CA MET A 99 10.25 -31.73 -6.23
C MET A 99 9.23 -32.69 -6.87
N ILE A 100 8.05 -32.19 -7.22
CA ILE A 100 7.04 -32.96 -7.96
C ILE A 100 7.58 -33.37 -9.33
N TRP A 101 8.25 -32.47 -10.05
CA TRP A 101 8.85 -32.80 -11.34
C TRP A 101 9.96 -33.86 -11.21
N ASN A 102 10.79 -33.79 -10.17
CA ASN A 102 11.79 -34.83 -9.88
C ASN A 102 11.13 -36.19 -9.60
N ALA A 103 10.05 -36.22 -8.81
CA ALA A 103 9.29 -37.43 -8.56
C ALA A 103 8.75 -38.04 -9.87
N GLN A 104 8.18 -37.21 -10.75
CA GLN A 104 7.72 -37.67 -12.06
C GLN A 104 8.82 -38.31 -12.91
N LYS A 105 10.06 -37.79 -12.82
CA LYS A 105 11.21 -38.29 -13.57
C LYS A 105 11.78 -39.58 -12.99
N ILE A 106 11.92 -39.66 -11.67
CA ILE A 106 12.49 -40.83 -10.98
C ILE A 106 11.60 -42.06 -11.17
N PHE A 107 10.29 -41.88 -11.04
CA PHE A 107 9.31 -42.98 -11.13
C PHE A 107 8.73 -43.16 -12.55
N HIS A 108 9.26 -42.45 -13.54
CA HIS A 108 8.82 -42.54 -14.94
C HIS A 108 7.29 -42.43 -15.12
N VAL A 109 6.67 -41.47 -14.44
CA VAL A 109 5.22 -41.29 -14.40
C VAL A 109 4.67 -40.93 -15.80
N ASP A 110 3.67 -41.69 -16.25
CA ASP A 110 2.97 -41.42 -17.52
C ASP A 110 1.75 -40.52 -17.32
N ILE A 111 1.89 -39.25 -17.69
CA ILE A 111 0.84 -38.22 -17.56
C ILE A 111 -0.40 -38.54 -18.42
N ARG A 112 -0.29 -39.44 -19.42
CA ARG A 112 -1.44 -39.80 -20.26
C ARG A 112 -2.38 -40.79 -19.58
N LYS A 113 -1.89 -41.60 -18.65
CA LYS A 113 -2.70 -42.60 -17.95
C LYS A 113 -3.57 -41.96 -16.86
N PRO A 114 -4.71 -42.57 -16.50
CA PRO A 114 -5.43 -42.20 -15.27
C PRO A 114 -4.57 -42.45 -14.03
N SER A 115 -4.82 -41.70 -12.97
CA SER A 115 -4.08 -41.83 -11.71
C SER A 115 -4.58 -43.04 -10.92
N GLU A 116 -3.65 -43.83 -10.40
CA GLU A 116 -3.92 -44.96 -9.49
C GLU A 116 -4.01 -44.51 -8.01
N LEU A 117 -3.59 -43.28 -7.72
CA LEU A 117 -3.51 -42.75 -6.37
C LEU A 117 -4.89 -42.34 -5.85
N SER A 118 -5.31 -42.94 -4.73
CA SER A 118 -6.58 -42.60 -4.10
C SER A 118 -6.57 -41.17 -3.53
N PRO A 119 -7.64 -40.36 -3.75
CA PRO A 119 -7.78 -39.04 -3.14
C PRO A 119 -7.64 -39.05 -1.62
N LEU A 120 -8.13 -40.09 -0.96
CA LEU A 120 -8.08 -40.20 0.50
C LEU A 120 -6.65 -40.31 1.00
N ARG A 121 -5.82 -41.11 0.31
CA ARG A 121 -4.40 -41.24 0.63
C ARG A 121 -3.66 -39.91 0.48
N VAL A 122 -4.03 -39.10 -0.53
CA VAL A 122 -3.47 -37.75 -0.71
C VAL A 122 -3.84 -36.85 0.47
N ILE A 123 -5.12 -36.79 0.84
CA ILE A 123 -5.62 -35.94 1.93
C ILE A 123 -4.97 -36.33 3.27
N GLU A 124 -4.91 -37.63 3.56
CA GLU A 124 -4.24 -38.16 4.75
C GLU A 124 -2.75 -37.84 4.76
N GLY A 125 -2.04 -38.10 3.66
CA GLY A 125 -0.61 -37.83 3.54
C GLY A 125 -0.26 -36.35 3.73
N VAL A 126 -1.07 -35.43 3.18
CA VAL A 126 -0.88 -33.98 3.39
C VAL A 126 -1.19 -33.58 4.84
N ARG A 127 -2.22 -34.17 5.46
CA ARG A 127 -2.57 -33.91 6.87
C ARG A 127 -1.49 -34.42 7.82
N GLU A 128 -0.91 -35.57 7.56
CA GLU A 128 0.24 -36.11 8.30
C GLU A 128 1.48 -35.26 8.11
N MET A 129 1.77 -34.86 6.87
CA MET A 129 2.89 -33.97 6.56
C MET A 129 2.79 -32.67 7.36
N SER A 130 1.62 -32.03 7.35
CA SER A 130 1.39 -30.78 8.10
C SER A 130 1.68 -30.91 9.60
N LYS A 131 1.48 -32.09 10.20
CA LYS A 131 1.81 -32.36 11.61
C LYS A 131 3.31 -32.57 11.84
N LYS A 132 4.02 -33.14 10.87
CA LYS A 132 5.47 -33.41 10.95
C LYS A 132 6.33 -32.16 10.79
N LEU A 133 5.83 -31.13 10.10
CA LEU A 133 6.52 -29.86 9.91
C LEU A 133 6.49 -29.04 11.20
N ILE A 134 7.34 -29.38 12.18
CA ILE A 134 7.39 -28.71 13.49
C ILE A 134 8.53 -27.69 13.52
N ILE A 135 8.23 -26.47 13.94
CA ILE A 135 9.19 -25.37 14.15
C ILE A 135 9.24 -24.98 15.63
N VAL A 136 8.06 -24.85 16.24
CA VAL A 136 7.83 -24.59 17.65
C VAL A 136 7.43 -25.92 18.32
N PRO A 137 8.37 -26.59 19.01
CA PRO A 137 8.01 -27.76 19.81
C PRO A 137 7.21 -27.31 21.04
N GLY A 138 6.16 -28.05 21.36
CA GLY A 138 5.35 -27.82 22.58
C GLY A 138 3.91 -28.31 22.45
N GLU A 139 3.38 -28.87 23.53
CA GLU A 139 2.00 -29.38 23.60
C GLU A 139 1.00 -28.38 24.20
N ASP A 140 1.50 -27.30 24.78
CA ASP A 140 0.69 -26.26 25.39
C ASP A 140 -0.09 -25.46 24.33
N ARG A 141 -1.18 -24.83 24.78
CA ARG A 141 -2.09 -24.10 23.89
C ARG A 141 -1.39 -22.97 23.13
N VAL A 142 -0.38 -22.33 23.73
CA VAL A 142 0.33 -21.21 23.13
C VAL A 142 1.32 -21.71 22.08
N SER A 143 2.08 -22.76 22.37
CA SER A 143 2.99 -23.37 21.39
C SER A 143 2.24 -23.92 20.17
N LYS A 144 1.08 -24.55 20.36
CA LYS A 144 0.24 -25.00 19.23
C LYS A 144 -0.20 -23.85 18.34
N GLN A 145 -0.61 -22.73 18.94
CA GLN A 145 -0.97 -21.53 18.17
C GLN A 145 0.24 -20.90 17.46
N ALA A 146 1.38 -20.83 18.13
CA ALA A 146 2.61 -20.30 17.56
C ALA A 146 3.10 -21.17 16.39
N GLN A 147 3.00 -22.49 16.52
CA GLN A 147 3.33 -23.45 15.48
C GLN A 147 2.43 -23.31 14.25
N TYR A 148 1.12 -23.20 14.48
CA TYR A 148 0.16 -22.97 13.41
C TYR A 148 0.47 -21.67 12.63
N ASN A 149 0.78 -20.59 13.34
CA ASN A 149 1.12 -19.30 12.71
C ASN A 149 2.44 -19.37 11.92
N ALA A 150 3.49 -19.99 12.50
CA ALA A 150 4.81 -20.10 11.87
C ALA A 150 4.79 -20.91 10.57
N THR A 151 3.95 -21.96 10.51
CA THR A 151 3.84 -22.83 9.33
C THR A 151 2.66 -22.49 8.43
N LEU A 152 1.90 -21.42 8.71
CA LEU A 152 0.65 -21.11 8.02
C LEU A 152 0.84 -21.04 6.49
N LEU A 153 1.81 -20.26 6.02
CA LEU A 153 2.06 -20.09 4.59
C LEU A 153 2.58 -21.38 3.93
N MET A 154 3.46 -22.13 4.60
CA MET A 154 3.96 -23.41 4.10
C MET A 154 2.83 -24.44 3.96
N ASN A 155 1.95 -24.50 4.96
CA ASN A 155 0.79 -25.39 4.96
C ASN A 155 -0.21 -25.02 3.87
N ILE A 156 -0.48 -23.72 3.63
CA ILE A 156 -1.30 -23.25 2.51
C ILE A 156 -0.68 -23.65 1.16
N LEU A 157 0.65 -23.51 1.01
CA LEU A 157 1.35 -23.91 -0.20
C LEU A 157 1.25 -25.43 -0.44
N LEU A 158 1.49 -26.24 0.59
CA LEU A 158 1.38 -27.70 0.52
C LEU A 158 -0.05 -28.13 0.15
N ARG A 159 -1.07 -27.63 0.84
CA ARG A 159 -2.47 -27.95 0.55
C ARG A 159 -2.87 -27.52 -0.86
N SER A 160 -2.40 -26.36 -1.33
CA SER A 160 -2.73 -25.90 -2.69
C SER A 160 -2.03 -26.67 -3.80
N MET A 161 -0.75 -27.03 -3.64
CA MET A 161 0.01 -27.78 -4.64
C MET A 161 -0.33 -29.27 -4.64
N LEU A 162 -0.52 -29.85 -3.46
CA LEU A 162 -0.75 -31.29 -3.26
C LEU A 162 -2.23 -31.65 -3.09
N CYS A 163 -3.16 -30.80 -3.49
CA CYS A 163 -4.58 -31.13 -3.39
C CYS A 163 -4.96 -32.35 -4.27
N SER A 164 -5.98 -33.09 -3.84
CA SER A 164 -6.46 -34.30 -4.51
C SER A 164 -6.72 -34.09 -6.01
N ARG A 165 -7.36 -32.97 -6.37
CA ARG A 165 -7.68 -32.60 -7.75
C ARG A 165 -6.44 -32.34 -8.61
N GLN A 166 -5.45 -31.61 -8.10
CA GLN A 166 -4.21 -31.32 -8.85
C GLN A 166 -3.32 -32.55 -8.96
N MET A 167 -3.32 -33.41 -7.94
CA MET A 167 -2.63 -34.70 -8.00
C MET A 167 -3.20 -35.60 -9.09
N ALA A 168 -4.52 -35.65 -9.27
CA ALA A 168 -5.10 -36.50 -10.31
C ALA A 168 -5.06 -35.93 -11.74
N GLU A 169 -5.08 -34.60 -11.89
CA GLU A 169 -5.11 -33.97 -13.22
C GLU A 169 -3.74 -33.63 -13.77
N SER A 170 -2.94 -32.91 -12.98
CA SER A 170 -1.70 -32.27 -13.43
C SER A 170 -0.47 -33.13 -13.14
N HIS A 171 -0.38 -33.65 -11.91
CA HIS A 171 0.85 -34.29 -11.42
C HIS A 171 0.87 -35.81 -11.65
N LYS A 172 -0.28 -36.47 -11.48
CA LYS A 172 -0.54 -37.90 -11.73
C LYS A 172 0.47 -38.85 -11.11
N LEU A 173 0.92 -38.55 -9.90
CA LEU A 173 1.89 -39.38 -9.19
C LEU A 173 1.28 -40.75 -8.81
N ASN A 174 2.12 -41.78 -8.82
CA ASN A 174 1.80 -43.09 -8.26
C ASN A 174 1.97 -43.05 -6.73
N GLU A 175 1.49 -44.08 -6.03
CA GLU A 175 1.58 -44.14 -4.56
C GLU A 175 3.03 -44.10 -4.05
N GLU A 176 3.93 -44.91 -4.62
CA GLU A 176 5.36 -44.89 -4.28
C GLU A 176 6.01 -43.52 -4.52
N ALA A 177 5.65 -42.87 -5.63
CA ALA A 177 6.17 -41.55 -5.99
C ALA A 177 5.66 -40.46 -5.03
N PHE A 178 4.41 -40.59 -4.57
CA PHE A 178 3.81 -39.69 -3.60
C PHE A 178 4.45 -39.85 -2.21
N GLU A 179 4.65 -41.07 -1.74
CA GLU A 179 5.34 -41.33 -0.47
C GLU A 179 6.78 -40.84 -0.49
N TRP A 180 7.50 -41.06 -1.60
CA TRP A 180 8.83 -40.51 -1.79
C TRP A 180 8.84 -38.97 -1.74
N LEU A 181 7.87 -38.32 -2.41
CA LEU A 181 7.74 -36.87 -2.40
C LEU A 181 7.51 -36.34 -0.98
N LEU A 182 6.64 -36.98 -0.20
CA LEU A 182 6.40 -36.61 1.20
C LEU A 182 7.69 -36.73 2.03
N GLY A 183 8.42 -37.84 1.92
CA GLY A 183 9.69 -38.03 2.64
C GLY A 183 10.76 -36.99 2.26
N GLU A 184 10.84 -36.62 0.98
CA GLU A 184 11.77 -35.59 0.53
C GLU A 184 11.36 -34.19 1.05
N ILE A 185 10.06 -33.87 1.08
CA ILE A 185 9.57 -32.59 1.67
C ILE A 185 9.96 -32.50 3.14
N GLU A 186 9.74 -33.57 3.91
CA GLU A 186 10.10 -33.63 5.33
C GLU A 186 11.61 -33.42 5.53
N THR A 187 12.43 -34.17 4.78
CA THR A 187 13.90 -34.08 4.87
C THR A 187 14.41 -32.69 4.51
N ARG A 188 13.92 -32.10 3.42
CA ARG A 188 14.32 -30.76 2.96
C ARG A 188 13.87 -29.68 3.92
N PHE A 189 12.69 -29.82 4.52
CA PHE A 189 12.19 -28.86 5.48
C PHE A 189 13.01 -28.89 6.78
N GLN A 190 13.39 -30.07 7.26
CA GLN A 190 14.28 -30.21 8.41
C GLN A 190 15.66 -29.62 8.15
N GLN A 191 16.21 -29.81 6.94
CA GLN A 191 17.48 -29.18 6.53
C GLN A 191 17.39 -27.66 6.47
N ALA A 192 16.22 -27.11 6.13
CA ALA A 192 15.99 -25.66 6.08
C ALA A 192 15.82 -25.01 7.46
N GLN A 193 15.80 -25.77 8.55
CA GLN A 193 15.72 -25.18 9.90
C GLN A 193 17.04 -24.50 10.26
N VAL A 194 16.93 -23.29 10.82
CA VAL A 194 18.11 -22.53 11.25
C VAL A 194 18.82 -23.25 12.40
N GLN A 195 20.16 -23.21 12.38
CA GLN A 195 20.95 -23.81 13.45
C GLN A 195 20.97 -22.88 14.68
N PRO A 196 20.72 -23.40 15.89
CA PRO A 196 20.82 -22.60 17.10
C PRO A 196 22.27 -22.19 17.36
N GLY A 197 22.48 -20.94 17.80
CA GLY A 197 23.82 -20.41 18.09
C GLY A 197 24.49 -19.69 16.91
N GLU A 198 23.80 -19.53 15.78
CA GLU A 198 24.29 -18.75 14.65
C GLU A 198 24.42 -17.25 14.98
N MET A 199 25.51 -16.62 14.53
CA MET A 199 25.79 -15.20 14.75
C MET A 199 25.02 -14.30 13.77
N VAL A 200 23.69 -14.31 13.89
CA VAL A 200 22.73 -13.58 13.05
C VAL A 200 23.04 -12.09 12.90
N GLY A 201 23.54 -11.43 13.96
CA GLY A 201 23.81 -9.99 13.93
C GLY A 201 24.89 -9.59 12.91
N ALA A 202 25.98 -10.36 12.82
CA ALA A 202 27.06 -10.09 11.89
C ALA A 202 26.63 -10.38 10.44
N LEU A 203 25.91 -11.48 10.23
CA LEU A 203 25.36 -11.86 8.92
C LEU A 203 24.38 -10.79 8.43
N ALA A 204 23.41 -10.39 9.25
CA ALA A 204 22.43 -9.36 8.89
C ALA A 204 23.10 -8.02 8.54
N ALA A 205 24.13 -7.62 9.30
CA ALA A 205 24.88 -6.40 9.03
C ALA A 205 25.62 -6.46 7.67
N GLN A 206 26.24 -7.60 7.34
CA GLN A 206 26.91 -7.80 6.05
C GLN A 206 25.91 -7.84 4.88
N SER A 207 24.81 -8.58 5.03
CA SER A 207 23.75 -8.70 4.01
C SER A 207 23.06 -7.37 3.70
N LEU A 208 23.00 -6.44 4.66
CA LEU A 208 22.52 -5.08 4.42
C LEU A 208 23.62 -4.16 3.85
N GLY A 209 24.86 -4.34 4.31
CA GLY A 209 26.00 -3.50 3.95
C GLY A 209 26.46 -3.67 2.51
N GLU A 210 26.55 -4.91 2.01
CA GLU A 210 26.96 -5.19 0.62
C GLU A 210 26.06 -4.48 -0.42
N PRO A 211 24.73 -4.67 -0.44
CA PRO A 211 23.88 -3.99 -1.42
C PRO A 211 23.88 -2.47 -1.25
N ALA A 212 24.09 -1.96 -0.02
CA ALA A 212 24.21 -0.52 0.20
C ALA A 212 25.38 0.10 -0.57
N THR A 213 26.52 -0.62 -0.70
CA THR A 213 27.63 -0.17 -1.53
C THR A 213 27.26 -0.12 -3.01
N GLN A 214 26.51 -1.12 -3.51
CA GLN A 214 26.03 -1.18 -4.90
C GLN A 214 25.01 -0.08 -5.21
N MET A 215 24.18 0.31 -4.23
CA MET A 215 23.17 1.36 -4.38
C MET A 215 23.77 2.78 -4.46
N THR A 216 25.07 2.98 -4.21
CA THR A 216 25.69 4.33 -4.26
C THR A 216 25.64 4.96 -5.65
N LEU A 217 25.81 4.16 -6.71
CA LEU A 217 25.97 4.65 -8.09
C LEU A 217 24.65 4.70 -8.90
N ASN A 218 23.58 4.02 -8.45
CA ASN A 218 22.36 3.82 -9.25
C ASN A 218 21.16 4.73 -8.89
N THR A 219 21.36 5.82 -8.15
CA THR A 219 20.25 6.60 -7.55
C THR A 219 19.60 7.64 -8.45
N PHE A 220 20.22 8.02 -9.57
CA PHE A 220 19.75 9.12 -10.41
C PHE A 220 18.88 8.72 -11.61
N HIS A 221 18.75 7.42 -11.91
CA HIS A 221 18.10 6.93 -13.13
C HIS A 221 16.74 6.25 -12.93
N TYR A 222 15.97 6.63 -11.90
CA TYR A 222 14.57 6.20 -11.82
C TYR A 222 13.72 6.99 -12.84
N ALA A 223 13.78 6.56 -14.10
CA ALA A 223 13.00 7.14 -15.19
C ALA A 223 11.49 6.89 -14.93
N GLY A 224 10.69 7.96 -14.89
CA GLY A 224 9.23 7.85 -14.89
C GLY A 224 8.47 8.62 -13.81
N VAL A 225 9.12 9.31 -12.87
CA VAL A 225 8.43 10.16 -11.88
C VAL A 225 9.02 11.56 -11.86
N SER A 226 8.43 12.46 -12.64
CA SER A 226 9.00 13.75 -13.06
C SER A 226 9.18 14.84 -11.98
N ALA A 227 8.95 14.57 -10.69
CA ALA A 227 8.80 15.66 -9.71
C ALA A 227 9.45 15.50 -8.32
N LYS A 228 10.09 14.36 -8.00
CA LYS A 228 10.68 14.20 -6.66
C LYS A 228 12.10 13.64 -6.73
N ASN A 229 13.07 14.52 -6.51
CA ASN A 229 14.42 14.14 -6.07
C ASN A 229 14.33 13.56 -4.66
N VAL A 230 13.77 12.36 -4.50
CA VAL A 230 13.79 11.66 -3.22
C VAL A 230 15.24 11.31 -2.93
N THR A 231 15.74 11.57 -1.71
CA THR A 231 17.04 11.04 -1.31
C THR A 231 16.96 9.52 -1.37
N LEU A 232 17.68 8.92 -2.32
CA LEU A 232 17.80 7.47 -2.50
C LEU A 232 19.23 7.01 -2.21
N GLY A 233 19.40 5.70 -2.03
CA GLY A 233 20.69 5.06 -1.79
C GLY A 233 21.32 5.43 -0.44
N VAL A 234 22.65 5.53 -0.42
CA VAL A 234 23.43 5.70 0.83
C VAL A 234 23.09 6.96 1.63
N PRO A 235 22.85 8.14 1.02
CA PRO A 235 22.41 9.32 1.78
C PRO A 235 21.14 9.05 2.59
N ARG A 236 20.19 8.30 2.01
CA ARG A 236 18.94 7.94 2.70
C ARG A 236 19.15 6.88 3.78
N LEU A 237 19.99 5.88 3.49
CA LEU A 237 20.36 4.87 4.48
C LEU A 237 20.97 5.50 5.73
N LYS A 238 21.87 6.49 5.55
CA LYS A 238 22.48 7.25 6.66
C LYS A 238 21.44 8.03 7.46
N GLU A 239 20.48 8.67 6.80
CA GLU A 239 19.38 9.39 7.47
C GLU A 239 18.52 8.46 8.34
N ILE A 240 18.21 7.27 7.82
CA ILE A 240 17.36 6.28 8.51
C ILE A 240 18.10 5.66 9.69
N ILE A 241 19.35 5.21 9.51
CA ILE A 241 20.15 4.59 10.58
C ILE A 241 20.38 5.56 11.74
N ASN A 242 20.68 6.83 11.43
CA ASN A 242 20.92 7.85 12.45
C ASN A 242 19.64 8.47 13.03
N VAL A 243 18.45 8.06 12.54
CA VAL A 243 17.16 8.62 12.95
C VAL A 243 17.19 10.16 12.93
N SER A 244 17.58 10.71 11.78
CA SER A 244 17.75 12.17 11.64
C SER A 244 16.42 12.91 11.89
N LYS A 245 16.44 13.93 12.77
CA LYS A 245 15.26 14.77 13.04
C LYS A 245 14.80 15.54 11.79
N ASN A 246 15.74 15.96 10.95
CA ASN A 246 15.48 16.75 9.75
C ASN A 246 15.92 15.96 8.50
N PRO A 247 15.05 15.11 7.92
CA PRO A 247 15.37 14.43 6.67
C PRO A 247 15.48 15.46 5.53
N ARG A 248 16.41 15.29 4.58
CA ARG A 248 16.63 16.28 3.52
C ARG A 248 15.44 16.44 2.58
N THR A 249 14.71 15.36 2.33
CA THR A 249 13.56 15.34 1.41
C THR A 249 12.34 14.73 2.09
N PRO A 250 11.69 15.45 3.02
CA PRO A 250 10.48 14.96 3.65
C PRO A 250 9.40 14.82 2.59
N SER A 251 8.72 13.67 2.57
CA SER A 251 7.62 13.44 1.65
C SER A 251 6.48 12.69 2.33
N LEU A 252 5.26 13.04 1.94
CA LEU A 252 4.03 12.43 2.40
C LEU A 252 3.24 11.97 1.17
N THR A 253 2.67 10.77 1.22
CA THR A 253 1.72 10.27 0.20
C THR A 253 0.35 10.20 0.84
N VAL A 254 -0.60 10.98 0.32
CA VAL A 254 -1.97 11.03 0.82
C VAL A 254 -2.88 10.30 -0.17
N TYR A 255 -3.55 9.24 0.30
CA TYR A 255 -4.53 8.52 -0.50
C TYR A 255 -5.90 9.16 -0.33
N LEU A 256 -6.52 9.56 -1.44
CA LEU A 256 -7.88 10.11 -1.45
C LEU A 256 -8.92 8.98 -1.37
N ARG A 257 -10.11 9.30 -0.85
CA ARG A 257 -11.24 8.36 -0.74
C ARG A 257 -12.47 8.89 -1.49
N GLY A 258 -13.41 7.99 -1.79
CA GLY A 258 -14.69 8.34 -2.41
C GLY A 258 -14.54 8.91 -3.82
N ALA A 259 -15.33 9.93 -4.15
CA ALA A 259 -15.31 10.55 -5.47
C ALA A 259 -13.97 11.23 -5.82
N ALA A 260 -13.31 11.84 -4.83
CA ALA A 260 -12.01 12.51 -5.03
C ALA A 260 -10.87 11.55 -5.41
N ALA A 261 -11.03 10.23 -5.18
CA ALA A 261 -10.06 9.23 -5.62
C ALA A 261 -10.13 8.93 -7.13
N LYS A 262 -11.26 9.24 -7.78
CA LYS A 262 -11.54 8.91 -9.18
C LYS A 262 -11.66 10.15 -10.08
N ASP A 263 -11.92 11.30 -9.48
CA ASP A 263 -12.21 12.56 -10.15
C ASP A 263 -11.07 13.57 -9.92
N ALA A 264 -10.47 14.04 -11.01
CA ALA A 264 -9.33 14.95 -10.99
C ALA A 264 -9.70 16.34 -10.45
N GLU A 265 -10.91 16.84 -10.72
CA GLU A 265 -11.33 18.17 -10.24
C GLU A 265 -11.49 18.18 -8.73
N LYS A 266 -12.14 17.15 -8.18
CA LYS A 266 -12.28 16.97 -6.73
C LYS A 266 -10.94 16.70 -6.05
N ALA A 267 -10.01 16.03 -6.74
CA ALA A 267 -8.65 15.86 -6.23
C ALA A 267 -7.92 17.20 -6.17
N LYS A 268 -8.10 18.09 -7.16
CA LYS A 268 -7.55 19.46 -7.15
C LYS A 268 -8.13 20.28 -6.00
N ASP A 269 -9.41 20.14 -5.68
CA ASP A 269 -10.01 20.82 -4.51
C ASP A 269 -9.33 20.42 -3.19
N VAL A 270 -9.01 19.14 -3.02
CA VAL A 270 -8.27 18.66 -1.84
C VAL A 270 -6.83 19.17 -1.86
N LEU A 271 -6.18 19.22 -3.02
CA LEU A 271 -4.83 19.77 -3.18
C LEU A 271 -4.78 21.24 -2.72
N CYS A 272 -5.71 22.08 -3.17
CA CYS A 272 -5.78 23.50 -2.79
C CYS A 272 -5.94 23.71 -1.28
N LYS A 273 -6.67 22.81 -0.60
CA LYS A 273 -6.87 22.86 0.86
C LYS A 273 -5.64 22.43 1.66
N LEU A 274 -4.82 21.53 1.12
CA LEU A 274 -3.62 21.02 1.80
C LEU A 274 -2.38 21.86 1.50
N GLU A 275 -2.31 22.51 0.34
CA GLU A 275 -1.14 23.30 -0.04
C GLU A 275 -1.06 24.58 0.81
N HIS A 276 0.02 24.69 1.60
CA HIS A 276 0.33 25.92 2.31
C HIS A 276 0.60 27.07 1.31
N THR A 277 -0.35 28.00 1.26
CA THR A 277 -0.31 29.18 0.39
C THR A 277 -0.21 30.42 1.26
N THR A 278 0.83 31.22 1.04
CA THR A 278 0.99 32.52 1.68
C THR A 278 0.55 33.63 0.72
N LEU A 279 0.17 34.79 1.27
CA LEU A 279 -0.19 35.97 0.46
C LEU A 279 0.91 36.33 -0.55
N ARG A 280 2.18 36.23 -0.13
CA ARG A 280 3.36 36.40 -1.00
C ARG A 280 3.31 35.57 -2.29
N LYS A 281 2.77 34.34 -2.24
CA LYS A 281 2.68 33.49 -3.45
C LYS A 281 1.64 34.01 -4.43
N VAL A 282 0.61 34.73 -4.00
CA VAL A 282 -0.47 35.22 -4.88
C VAL A 282 -0.28 36.69 -5.27
N THR A 283 0.53 37.44 -4.52
CA THR A 283 0.85 38.84 -4.81
C THR A 283 1.84 39.00 -5.96
N VAL A 284 1.53 39.90 -6.90
CA VAL A 284 2.42 40.37 -7.97
C VAL A 284 3.28 41.52 -7.46
N ASN A 285 2.63 42.55 -6.91
CA ASN A 285 3.28 43.79 -6.52
C ASN A 285 2.71 44.34 -5.20
N THR A 286 3.55 45.03 -4.44
CA THR A 286 3.17 45.73 -3.21
C THR A 286 3.79 47.12 -3.22
N ALA A 287 2.97 48.15 -3.13
CA ALA A 287 3.42 49.54 -3.13
C ALA A 287 2.72 50.33 -2.02
N ILE A 288 3.47 51.23 -1.39
CA ILE A 288 2.96 52.14 -0.36
C ILE A 288 2.81 53.52 -0.99
N TYR A 289 1.62 54.09 -0.85
CA TYR A 289 1.29 55.41 -1.33
C TYR A 289 0.90 56.29 -0.15
N TYR A 290 1.21 57.58 -0.27
CA TYR A 290 0.66 58.60 0.61
C TYR A 290 -0.62 59.14 -0.04
N ASP A 291 -1.77 58.83 0.56
CA ASP A 291 -3.10 59.13 0.04
C ASP A 291 -3.97 59.81 1.12
N PRO A 292 -3.85 61.15 1.27
CA PRO A 292 -4.43 61.92 2.37
C PRO A 292 -5.96 61.86 2.45
N ASP A 293 -6.64 61.80 1.31
CA ASP A 293 -8.09 61.71 1.24
C ASP A 293 -8.49 60.25 0.94
N PRO A 294 -9.19 59.56 1.86
CA PRO A 294 -9.69 58.21 1.61
C PRO A 294 -10.66 58.11 0.42
N LYS A 295 -11.40 59.18 0.13
CA LYS A 295 -12.41 59.21 -0.94
C LYS A 295 -11.76 59.53 -2.29
N ASN A 296 -11.03 60.64 -2.36
CA ASN A 296 -10.36 61.06 -3.60
C ASN A 296 -8.93 60.56 -3.66
N THR A 297 -8.73 59.36 -4.21
CA THR A 297 -7.40 58.76 -4.31
C THR A 297 -6.51 59.44 -5.36
N VAL A 298 -5.20 59.47 -5.09
CA VAL A 298 -4.15 59.86 -6.04
C VAL A 298 -3.99 58.86 -7.21
N ILE A 299 -4.51 57.64 -7.09
CA ILE A 299 -4.37 56.58 -8.09
C ILE A 299 -5.55 56.60 -9.07
N ALA A 300 -5.33 57.10 -10.28
CA ALA A 300 -6.38 57.26 -11.29
C ALA A 300 -7.11 55.95 -11.64
N GLU A 301 -6.39 54.82 -11.68
CA GLU A 301 -6.97 53.50 -11.95
C GLU A 301 -7.94 53.03 -10.86
N ASP A 302 -7.75 53.49 -9.62
CA ASP A 302 -8.53 53.01 -8.48
C ASP A 302 -9.70 53.96 -8.14
N GLN A 303 -9.78 55.13 -8.78
CA GLN A 303 -10.67 56.22 -8.39
C GLN A 303 -12.16 55.88 -8.51
N GLU A 304 -12.56 55.21 -9.60
CA GLU A 304 -13.96 54.89 -9.87
C GLU A 304 -14.54 53.93 -8.83
N TRP A 305 -13.84 52.83 -8.52
CA TRP A 305 -14.36 51.81 -7.61
C TRP A 305 -14.23 52.21 -6.13
N VAL A 306 -13.23 53.02 -5.78
CA VAL A 306 -13.07 53.55 -4.42
C VAL A 306 -14.20 54.53 -4.08
N ASN A 307 -14.59 55.38 -5.03
CA ASN A 307 -15.71 56.30 -4.84
C ASN A 307 -17.01 55.55 -4.57
N ILE A 308 -17.31 54.52 -5.37
CA ILE A 308 -18.51 53.67 -5.20
C ILE A 308 -18.52 52.99 -3.82
N PHE A 309 -17.36 52.52 -3.34
CA PHE A 309 -17.26 51.86 -2.03
C PHE A 309 -17.62 52.82 -0.88
N TYR A 310 -17.13 54.06 -0.91
CA TYR A 310 -17.38 55.06 0.15
C TYR A 310 -18.71 55.82 0.00
N GLU A 311 -19.49 55.57 -1.05
CA GLU A 311 -20.88 56.00 -1.14
C GLU A 311 -21.81 55.17 -0.25
N MET A 312 -21.37 53.97 0.17
CA MET A 312 -22.09 53.17 1.17
C MET A 312 -21.82 53.72 2.58
N PRO A 313 -22.86 53.97 3.40
CA PRO A 313 -22.74 54.70 4.68
C PRO A 313 -22.12 53.91 5.84
N ASP A 314 -21.59 52.71 5.59
CA ASP A 314 -21.24 51.74 6.63
C ASP A 314 -19.83 51.92 7.22
N PHE A 315 -19.00 52.81 6.65
CA PHE A 315 -17.62 53.01 7.12
C PHE A 315 -17.29 54.48 7.38
N ASP A 316 -16.78 54.80 8.57
CA ASP A 316 -16.33 56.15 8.93
C ASP A 316 -14.89 56.39 8.42
N PRO A 317 -14.70 57.20 7.35
CA PRO A 317 -13.39 57.41 6.75
C PRO A 317 -12.44 58.22 7.65
N SER A 318 -12.96 58.88 8.69
CA SER A 318 -12.19 59.78 9.55
C SER A 318 -11.13 59.08 10.41
N ARG A 319 -11.29 57.76 10.61
CA ARG A 319 -10.38 56.92 11.41
C ARG A 319 -9.25 56.28 10.58
N ALA A 320 -9.24 56.46 9.27
CA ALA A 320 -8.27 55.84 8.38
C ALA A 320 -6.96 56.63 8.29
N SER A 321 -5.83 55.94 8.34
CA SER A 321 -4.50 56.54 8.14
C SER A 321 -4.34 57.12 6.71
N PRO A 322 -3.58 58.21 6.53
CA PRO A 322 -3.17 58.73 5.23
C PRO A 322 -2.26 57.78 4.44
N TRP A 323 -1.64 56.80 5.10
CA TRP A 323 -0.78 55.83 4.43
C TRP A 323 -1.58 54.64 3.90
N LEU A 324 -1.44 54.40 2.60
CA LEU A 324 -2.11 53.33 1.88
C LEU A 324 -1.11 52.25 1.46
N LEU A 325 -1.41 50.99 1.78
CA LEU A 325 -0.74 49.84 1.17
C LEU A 325 -1.60 49.28 0.04
N ARG A 326 -1.12 49.36 -1.20
CA ARG A 326 -1.73 48.75 -2.40
C ARG A 326 -1.04 47.42 -2.69
N VAL A 327 -1.80 46.34 -2.74
CA VAL A 327 -1.34 44.97 -3.03
C VAL A 327 -2.05 44.48 -4.28
N GLU A 328 -1.30 44.18 -5.33
CA GLU A 328 -1.82 43.66 -6.59
C GLU A 328 -1.65 42.13 -6.63
N LEU A 329 -2.71 41.39 -7.00
CA LEU A 329 -2.73 39.93 -7.02
C LEU A 329 -2.71 39.34 -8.44
N ASP A 330 -2.09 38.17 -8.58
CA ASP A 330 -1.99 37.43 -9.84
C ASP A 330 -3.27 36.62 -10.09
N ARG A 331 -4.06 37.04 -11.09
CA ARG A 331 -5.29 36.37 -11.50
C ARG A 331 -5.09 34.89 -11.83
N LYS A 332 -3.95 34.51 -12.44
CA LYS A 332 -3.68 33.11 -12.80
C LYS A 332 -3.54 32.25 -11.54
N ARG A 333 -2.77 32.72 -10.57
CA ARG A 333 -2.54 32.01 -9.29
C ARG A 333 -3.79 31.96 -8.42
N MET A 334 -4.62 33.01 -8.45
CA MET A 334 -5.92 33.04 -7.77
C MET A 334 -6.85 31.96 -8.33
N THR A 335 -6.94 31.86 -9.65
CA THR A 335 -7.77 30.85 -10.35
C THR A 335 -7.27 29.43 -10.09
N ASP A 336 -5.95 29.20 -10.19
CA ASP A 336 -5.36 27.87 -9.98
C ASP A 336 -5.59 27.33 -8.57
N LYS A 337 -5.63 28.23 -7.59
CA LYS A 337 -5.85 27.90 -6.17
C LYS A 337 -7.30 27.98 -5.72
N LYS A 338 -8.22 28.33 -6.63
CA LYS A 338 -9.65 28.53 -6.34
C LYS A 338 -9.87 29.47 -5.13
N LEU A 339 -9.13 30.59 -5.11
CA LEU A 339 -9.24 31.63 -4.08
C LEU A 339 -10.15 32.76 -4.58
N THR A 340 -10.94 33.33 -3.67
CA THR A 340 -11.77 34.52 -3.89
C THR A 340 -11.21 35.70 -3.10
N MET A 341 -11.45 36.95 -3.54
CA MET A 341 -10.99 38.14 -2.83
C MET A 341 -11.64 38.24 -1.44
N GLU A 342 -12.92 37.88 -1.30
CA GLU A 342 -13.65 37.81 -0.03
C GLU A 342 -12.94 36.89 0.99
N ALA A 343 -12.56 35.67 0.57
CA ALA A 343 -11.90 34.73 1.47
C ALA A 343 -10.53 35.21 1.98
N ILE A 344 -9.82 36.02 1.17
CA ILE A 344 -8.55 36.64 1.58
C ILE A 344 -8.83 37.79 2.55
N ALA A 345 -9.81 38.65 2.24
CA ALA A 345 -10.19 39.78 3.10
C ALA A 345 -10.61 39.30 4.50
N ASP A 346 -11.42 38.24 4.58
CA ASP A 346 -11.83 37.60 5.83
C ASP A 346 -10.65 37.09 6.65
N LYS A 347 -9.65 36.50 5.99
CA LYS A 347 -8.46 35.99 6.68
C LYS A 347 -7.55 37.10 7.19
N ILE A 348 -7.49 38.23 6.49
CA ILE A 348 -6.77 39.41 6.95
C ILE A 348 -7.50 40.00 8.18
N HIS A 349 -8.81 40.20 8.12
CA HIS A 349 -9.60 40.68 9.27
C HIS A 349 -9.52 39.72 10.47
N GLN A 350 -9.60 38.40 10.26
CA GLN A 350 -9.42 37.42 11.34
C GLN A 350 -8.01 37.46 11.97
N GLY A 351 -6.99 37.81 11.19
CA GLY A 351 -5.60 37.85 11.66
C GLY A 351 -5.24 39.14 12.39
N PHE A 352 -5.76 40.29 11.94
CA PHE A 352 -5.37 41.61 12.41
C PHE A 352 -6.49 42.37 13.16
N GLY A 353 -7.71 41.85 13.22
CA GLY A 353 -8.84 42.49 13.91
C GLY A 353 -9.32 43.77 13.22
N GLU A 354 -9.82 44.72 14.02
CA GLU A 354 -10.35 46.02 13.56
C GLU A 354 -9.26 47.07 13.29
N ASP A 355 -7.99 46.74 13.54
CA ASP A 355 -6.85 47.66 13.40
C ASP A 355 -6.51 47.93 11.92
N LEU A 356 -6.98 47.09 11.00
CA LEU A 356 -6.80 47.26 9.55
C LEU A 356 -8.15 47.43 8.85
N ASN A 357 -8.27 48.50 8.08
CA ASN A 357 -9.32 48.64 7.09
C ASN A 357 -8.84 48.09 5.75
N VAL A 358 -9.55 47.10 5.21
CA VAL A 358 -9.21 46.44 3.94
C VAL A 358 -10.35 46.65 2.95
N ILE A 359 -10.04 47.29 1.83
CA ILE A 359 -10.94 47.40 0.69
C ILE A 359 -10.33 46.66 -0.51
N TYR A 360 -11.18 46.09 -1.36
CA TYR A 360 -10.72 45.28 -2.48
C TYR A 360 -11.63 45.42 -3.69
N THR A 361 -11.08 45.13 -4.86
CA THR A 361 -11.82 45.08 -6.14
C THR A 361 -12.63 43.80 -6.27
N ASP A 362 -13.72 43.82 -7.05
CA ASP A 362 -14.47 42.61 -7.40
C ASP A 362 -13.60 41.60 -8.18
N ASP A 363 -13.93 40.31 -8.06
CA ASP A 363 -13.22 39.21 -8.74
C ASP A 363 -13.25 39.36 -10.28
N ASN A 364 -14.19 40.13 -10.82
CA ASN A 364 -14.34 40.42 -12.25
C ASN A 364 -13.47 41.60 -12.75
N ALA A 365 -12.90 42.41 -11.87
CA ALA A 365 -12.13 43.61 -12.24
C ALA A 365 -10.83 43.24 -12.97
N ASP A 366 -10.43 44.03 -13.97
CA ASP A 366 -9.24 43.77 -14.81
C ASP A 366 -7.97 43.55 -13.99
N THR A 367 -7.79 44.33 -12.92
CA THR A 367 -6.74 44.18 -11.92
C THR A 367 -7.34 43.80 -10.57
N LEU A 368 -6.74 42.80 -9.92
CA LEU A 368 -7.14 42.37 -8.58
C LEU A 368 -6.31 43.12 -7.55
N VAL A 369 -6.92 44.08 -6.86
CA VAL A 369 -6.22 44.99 -5.97
C VAL A 369 -6.82 44.97 -4.57
N PHE A 370 -5.95 44.88 -3.57
CA PHE A 370 -6.24 45.14 -2.17
C PHE A 370 -5.65 46.49 -1.77
N ARG A 371 -6.43 47.30 -1.06
CA ARG A 371 -6.03 48.57 -0.46
C ARG A 371 -6.22 48.45 1.04
N ILE A 372 -5.12 48.55 1.77
CA ILE A 372 -5.10 48.35 3.23
C ILE A 372 -4.68 49.66 3.89
N ARG A 373 -5.47 50.12 4.86
CA ARG A 373 -5.18 51.27 5.71
C ARG A 373 -5.19 50.83 7.16
N ILE A 374 -4.39 51.52 7.99
CA ILE A 374 -4.44 51.34 9.45
C ILE A 374 -5.59 52.18 9.98
N THR A 375 -6.39 51.61 10.88
CA THR A 375 -7.43 52.32 11.63
C THR A 375 -6.83 52.87 12.91
N ASN A 376 -6.83 54.20 13.08
CA ASN A 376 -6.40 54.80 14.33
C ASN A 376 -7.51 54.60 15.38
N GLN A 377 -7.14 54.03 16.54
CA GLN A 377 -8.01 54.02 17.71
C GLN A 377 -7.97 55.40 18.37
N ASP A 378 -9.08 55.85 18.98
CA ASP A 378 -9.27 57.18 19.57
C ASP A 378 -8.32 57.54 20.75
N GLY A 379 -7.31 56.71 21.03
CA GLY A 379 -6.33 56.91 22.09
C GLY A 379 -4.98 57.49 21.67
N ASP A 380 -4.64 57.55 20.37
CA ASP A 380 -3.28 57.92 19.91
C ASP A 380 -3.12 59.40 19.52
N LYS A 381 -4.07 60.25 19.94
CA LYS A 381 -3.89 61.70 19.90
C LYS A 381 -3.04 62.14 21.09
N GLY A 382 -1.71 62.11 20.95
CA GLY A 382 -0.85 62.92 21.82
C GLY A 382 0.59 62.46 22.01
N SER A 383 1.39 62.43 20.94
CA SER A 383 2.81 62.79 21.07
C SER A 383 3.31 63.37 19.75
N GLU A 384 2.88 64.61 19.47
CA GLU A 384 3.61 65.49 18.57
C GLU A 384 4.83 66.07 19.31
N VAL A 385 6.01 65.77 18.76
CA VAL A 385 7.32 66.44 18.84
C VAL A 385 8.02 66.54 20.20
#